data_AF-A0A938QKD7-F1
#
_entry.id   AF-A0A938QKD7-F1
#
_cell.length_a   1.000
_cell.length_b   1.000
_cell.length_c   1.000
_cell.angle_alpha   90.00
_cell.angle_beta   90.00
_cell.angle_gamma   90.00
#
_symmetry.space_group_name_H-M   'P 1'
#
loop_
_entity.id
_entity.type
_entity.pdbx_description
1 polymer ?
#
loop_
_entity_poly.entity_id
_entity_poly.type
_entity_poly.pdbx_seq_one_letter_code
_entity_poly.pdbx_strand_id
1 'polypeptide(L)' 'MGDKWLRARTSVLMEVPSAIIPTQTNLVINPLHPEGWRASGSSRFRRCLDRRRLGLS' A
#
# COMPACT_ATOMS: atom_id res chain seq x y z
N MET A 1 10.52 6.46 -11.45
CA MET A 1 11.00 6.73 -10.07
C MET A 1 10.84 5.50 -9.18
N GLY A 2 9.65 4.90 -9.07
CA GLY A 2 9.41 3.69 -8.26
C GLY A 2 10.33 2.50 -8.58
N ASP A 3 10.52 2.17 -9.86
CA ASP A 3 11.37 1.02 -10.26
C ASP A 3 12.82 1.14 -9.80
N LYS A 4 13.37 2.36 -9.84
CA LYS A 4 14.75 2.62 -9.38
C LYS A 4 14.85 2.37 -7.87
N TRP A 5 13.87 2.82 -7.10
CA TRP A 5 13.81 2.58 -5.65
C TRP A 5 13.64 1.10 -5.31
N LEU A 6 12.74 0.39 -6.01
CA LEU A 6 12.53 -1.05 -5.82
C LEU A 6 13.83 -1.83 -6.00
N ARG A 7 14.58 -1.53 -7.08
CA ARG A 7 15.85 -2.18 -7.39
C ARG A 7 16.99 -1.78 -6.44
N ALA A 8 17.00 -0.52 -5.99
CA ALA A 8 18.03 -0.03 -5.08
C ALA A 8 17.93 -0.65 -3.68
N ARG A 9 16.72 -1.09 -3.26
CA ARG A 9 16.48 -1.74 -1.95
C ARG A 9 17.03 -0.93 -0.78
N THR A 10 16.95 0.40 -0.88
CA THR A 10 17.50 1.32 0.13
C THR A 10 16.58 1.56 1.32
N SER A 11 15.28 1.29 1.17
CA SER A 11 14.31 1.34 2.27
C SER A 11 13.20 0.30 2.09
N VAL A 12 12.62 -0.15 3.20
CA VAL A 12 11.45 -1.04 3.22
C VAL A 12 10.19 -0.31 2.80
N LEU A 13 10.03 0.94 3.19
CA LEU A 13 8.84 1.75 2.97
C LEU A 13 9.16 2.98 2.11
N MET A 14 8.18 3.40 1.32
CA MET A 14 8.15 4.67 0.63
C MET A 14 6.78 5.31 0.81
N GLU A 15 6.77 6.57 1.24
CA GLU A 15 5.58 7.41 1.23
C GLU A 15 5.38 8.00 -0.17
N VAL A 16 4.15 7.92 -0.67
CA VAL A 16 3.73 8.56 -1.92
C VAL A 16 2.44 9.34 -1.68
N PRO A 17 2.22 10.49 -2.34
CA PRO A 17 0.95 11.18 -2.25
C PRO A 17 -0.17 10.27 -2.74
N SER A 18 -1.32 10.30 -2.06
CA SER A 18 -2.50 9.59 -2.52
C SER A 18 -3.03 10.26 -3.79
N ALA A 19 -3.20 9.46 -4.84
CA ALA A 19 -3.76 9.92 -6.11
C ALA A 19 -5.28 10.18 -6.03
N ILE A 20 -5.96 9.69 -4.98
CA ILE A 20 -7.42 9.79 -4.82
C ILE A 20 -7.78 10.93 -3.86
N ILE A 21 -7.06 11.03 -2.74
CA ILE A 21 -7.31 12.03 -1.70
C ILE A 21 -6.06 12.90 -1.58
N PRO A 22 -6.08 14.15 -2.08
CA PRO A 22 -4.88 14.99 -2.17
C PRO A 22 -4.16 15.26 -0.84
N THR A 23 -4.85 15.15 0.29
CA THR A 23 -4.32 15.39 1.64
C THR A 23 -3.78 14.14 2.32
N GLN A 24 -3.85 12.98 1.67
CA GLN A 24 -3.38 11.71 2.23
C GLN A 24 -2.10 11.22 1.56
N THR A 25 -1.38 10.37 2.29
CA THR A 25 -0.23 9.62 1.77
C THR A 25 -0.53 8.13 1.81
N ASN A 26 -0.03 7.42 0.80
CA ASN A 26 -0.02 5.96 0.76
C ASN A 26 1.40 5.47 1.09
N LEU A 27 1.47 4.32 1.76
CA LEU A 27 2.73 3.63 2.03
C LEU A 27 2.89 2.47 1.05
N VAL A 28 4.05 2.41 0.40
CA VAL A 28 4.44 1.31 -0.49
C VAL A 28 5.52 0.50 0.22
N ILE A 29 5.29 -0.81 0.37
CA ILE A 29 6.29 -1.75 0.87
C ILE A 29 7.14 -2.23 -0.30
N ASN A 30 8.47 -2.23 -0.16
CA ASN A 30 9.39 -2.83 -1.11
C ASN A 30 9.50 -4.35 -0.84
N PRO A 31 8.90 -5.22 -1.67
CA PRO A 31 8.99 -6.66 -1.47
C PRO A 31 10.41 -7.20 -1.70
N LEU A 32 11.26 -6.47 -2.41
CA LEU A 32 12.64 -6.89 -2.71
C LEU A 32 13.63 -6.49 -1.60
N HIS A 33 13.21 -5.70 -0.62
CA HIS A 33 14.03 -5.40 0.54
C HIS A 33 14.12 -6.64 1.45
N PRO A 34 15.30 -7.01 2.01
CA PRO A 34 15.44 -8.19 2.87
C PRO A 34 14.44 -8.27 4.03
N GLU A 35 14.08 -7.11 4.58
CA GLU A 35 13.09 -6.99 5.66
C GLU A 35 11.63 -6.85 5.18
N GLY A 36 11.38 -6.66 3.88
CA GLY A 36 10.03 -6.49 3.33
C GLY A 36 9.14 -7.72 3.53
N TRP A 37 9.73 -8.91 3.61
CA TRP A 37 9.01 -10.16 3.85
C TRP A 37 8.63 -10.39 5.31
N ARG A 38 9.31 -9.74 6.28
CA ARG A 38 8.97 -9.83 7.71
C ARG A 38 7.64 -9.15 8.04
N ALA A 39 7.22 -8.18 7.23
CA ALA A 39 5.94 -7.48 7.37
C ALA A 39 4.78 -8.20 6.68
N SER A 40 5.04 -9.24 5.88
CA SER A 40 4.04 -9.94 5.06
C SER A 40 3.31 -11.02 5.86
N GLY A 41 2.76 -10.65 7.02
CA GLY A 41 1.75 -11.47 7.69
C GLY A 41 0.44 -11.38 6.90
N SER A 42 0.03 -12.46 6.24
CA SER A 42 -1.21 -12.47 5.46
C SER A 42 -2.43 -12.49 6.39
N SER A 43 -2.83 -11.33 6.91
CA SER A 43 -4.18 -11.17 7.45
C SER A 43 -5.14 -11.12 6.27
N ARG A 44 -5.97 -12.18 6.11
CA ARG A 44 -7.09 -12.15 5.17
C ARG A 44 -8.13 -11.19 5.72
N PHE A 45 -8.01 -9.92 5.36
CA PHE A 45 -9.08 -8.97 5.60
C PHE A 45 -10.26 -9.33 4.68
N ARG A 46 -11.28 -9.98 5.23
CA ARG A 46 -12.57 -10.11 4.54
C ARG A 46 -13.17 -8.71 4.45
N ARG A 47 -12.94 -8.03 3.33
CA ARG A 47 -13.61 -6.77 3.01
C ARG A 47 -15.02 -7.10 2.53
N CYS A 48 -15.95 -7.30 3.46
CA CYS A 48 -17.37 -7.18 3.15
C CYS A 48 -17.64 -5.69 2.89
N LEU A 49 -17.31 -5.22 1.69
CA LEU A 49 -17.72 -3.88 1.26
C LEU A 49 -19.24 -3.92 1.08
N ASP A 50 -19.96 -3.51 2.11
CA ASP A 50 -21.42 -3.43 2.15
C ASP A 50 -21.94 -2.58 0.97
N ARG A 51 -23.02 -3.08 0.34
CA ARG A 51 -23.72 -2.49 -0.80
C ARG A 51 -24.27 -1.09 -0.49
N ARG A 52 -24.39 -0.70 0.79
CA ARG A 52 -24.83 0.65 1.22
C ARG A 52 -23.83 1.79 0.95
N ARG A 53 -22.62 1.49 0.42
CA ARG A 53 -21.67 2.52 -0.09
C ARG A 53 -22.01 3.04 -1.49
N LEU A 54 -23.11 2.58 -2.07
CA LEU A 54 -23.80 3.20 -3.20
C LEU A 54 -25.00 3.94 -2.59
N GLY A 55 -24.93 5.25 -2.44
CA GLY A 55 -26.09 6.00 -1.97
C GLY A 55 -27.30 5.73 -2.88
N LEU A 56 -28.49 5.64 -2.28
CA LEU A 56 -29.82 5.60 -2.92
C LEU A 56 -30.16 4.19 -3.47
N SER A 57 -31.20 3.50 -3.01
CA SER A 57 -32.56 3.95 -2.71
C SER A 57 -33.20 3.23 -1.52
#